data_AF-G4MWT0-F1
#
_entry.id   AF-G4MWT0-F1
#
_cell.length_a   1.000
_cell.length_b   1.000
_cell.length_c   1.000
_cell.angle_alpha   90.00
_cell.angle_beta   90.00
_cell.angle_gamma   90.00
#
_symmetry.space_group_name_H-M   'P 1'
#
loop_
_entity.id
_entity.type
_entity.pdbx_description
1 polymer ?
#
loop_
_entity_poly.entity_id
_entity_poly.type
_entity_poly.pdbx_seq_one_letter_code
_entity_poly.pdbx_strand_id
1 'polypeptide(L)' 'MAIKPIVGMLRRGLILDLSIGLSLGTAMGSLYWYGYHVPRTNMRDNYYKKLEDQRAAARA' A
#
# COMPACT_ATOMS: atom_id res chain seq x y z
N MET A 1 -44.70 -22.00 13.79
CA MET A 1 -43.44 -21.83 13.04
C MET A 1 -42.28 -22.13 13.97
N ALA A 2 -41.31 -22.93 13.54
CA ALA A 2 -40.10 -23.17 14.33
C ALA A 2 -39.14 -21.98 14.18
N ILE A 3 -38.70 -21.40 15.30
CA ILE A 3 -37.70 -20.34 15.32
C ILE A 3 -36.33 -20.99 15.13
N LYS A 4 -35.53 -20.49 14.17
CA LYS A 4 -34.18 -21.02 13.94
C LYS A 4 -33.23 -20.61 15.08
N PRO A 5 -32.22 -21.44 15.42
CA PRO A 5 -31.21 -21.08 16.43
C PRO A 5 -30.38 -19.87 16.01
N ILE A 6 -30.16 -18.94 16.95
CA ILE A 6 -29.30 -17.77 16.78
C ILE A 6 -27.92 -18.09 17.35
N VAL A 7 -26.99 -18.49 16.48
CA VAL A 7 -25.63 -18.89 16.87
C VAL A 7 -24.59 -18.34 15.90
N GLY A 8 -23.34 -18.23 16.33
CA GLY A 8 -22.21 -17.89 15.46
C GLY A 8 -22.06 -16.40 15.11
N MET A 9 -22.89 -15.51 15.68
CA MET A 9 -22.87 -14.08 15.39
C MET A 9 -21.50 -13.44 15.65
N LEU A 10 -20.88 -13.74 16.80
CA LEU A 10 -19.56 -13.19 17.16
C LEU A 10 -18.47 -13.62 16.18
N ARG A 11 -18.40 -14.90 15.83
CA ARG A 11 -17.40 -15.42 14.88
C ARG A 11 -17.58 -14.78 13.50
N ARG A 12 -18.82 -14.67 13.02
CA ARG A 12 -19.13 -14.06 11.72
C ARG A 12 -18.75 -12.59 11.68
N GLY A 13 -19.11 -11.82 12.72
CA GLY A 13 -18.78 -10.40 12.83
C GLY A 13 -17.28 -10.19 12.86
N LEU A 14 -16.57 -10.90 13.75
CA LEU A 14 -15.12 -10.77 13.89
C LEU A 14 -14.37 -11.08 12.59
N ILE A 15 -14.74 -12.16 11.88
CA ILE A 15 -14.11 -12.49 10.59
C ILE A 15 -14.37 -11.39 9.56
N LEU A 16 -15.59 -10.86 9.50
CA LEU A 16 -15.95 -9.79 8.57
C LEU A 16 -15.12 -8.52 8.85
N ASP A 17 -15.06 -8.10 10.11
CA ASP A 17 -14.36 -6.88 10.52
C ASP A 17 -12.84 -6.98 10.26
N LEU A 18 -12.24 -8.13 10.59
CA LEU A 18 -10.83 -8.39 10.30
C LEU A 18 -10.55 -8.40 8.79
N SER A 19 -11.43 -9.03 8.00
CA SER A 19 -11.26 -9.09 6.55
C SER A 19 -11.34 -7.70 5.93
N ILE A 20 -12.30 -6.88 6.37
CA ILE A 20 -12.45 -5.49 5.92
C ILE A 20 -11.22 -4.68 6.33
N GLY A 21 -10.81 -4.75 7.60
CA GLY A 21 -9.66 -4.01 8.12
C GLY A 21 -8.36 -4.33 7.37
N LEU A 22 -8.07 -5.62 7.17
CA LEU A 22 -6.87 -6.05 6.45
C LEU A 22 -6.91 -5.65 4.97
N SER A 23 -8.07 -5.79 4.32
CA SER A 23 -8.23 -5.45 2.90
C SER A 23 -8.07 -3.95 2.68
N LEU A 24 -8.74 -3.13 3.50
CA LEU A 24 -8.62 -1.67 3.43
C LEU A 24 -7.20 -1.21 3.77
N GLY A 25 -6.58 -1.77 4.82
CA GLY A 25 -5.20 -1.46 5.19
C GLY A 25 -4.23 -1.75 4.06
N THR A 26 -4.36 -2.92 3.41
CA THR A 26 -3.53 -3.30 2.27
C THR A 26 -3.76 -2.38 1.07
N ALA A 27 -5.01 -2.06 0.75
CA ALA A 27 -5.35 -1.17 -0.35
C ALA A 27 -4.79 0.25 -0.13
N MET A 28 -4.97 0.81 1.06
CA MET A 28 -4.45 2.15 1.40
C MET A 28 -2.92 2.17 1.44
N GLY A 29 -2.29 1.13 1.98
CA GLY A 29 -0.83 0.98 1.94
C GLY A 29 -0.30 0.93 0.52
N SER A 30 -0.97 0.18 -0.37
CA SER A 30 -0.61 0.12 -1.79
C SER A 30 -0.79 1.46 -2.49
N LEU A 31 -1.90 2.17 -2.20
CA LEU A 31 -2.16 3.51 -2.73
C LEU A 31 -1.05 4.49 -2.33
N TYR A 32 -0.67 4.52 -1.05
CA TYR A 32 0.43 5.37 -0.58
C TYR A 32 1.75 5.01 -1.25
N TRP A 33 2.08 3.72 -1.29
CA TRP A 33 3.37 3.25 -1.79
C TRP A 33 3.55 3.63 -3.27
N TYR A 34 2.58 3.29 -4.11
CA TYR A 34 2.69 3.52 -5.55
C TYR A 34 2.25 4.92 -5.99
N GLY A 35 1.35 5.58 -5.24
CA GLY A 35 0.88 6.92 -5.56
C GLY A 35 1.80 8.03 -5.09
N TYR A 36 2.48 7.85 -3.95
CA TYR A 36 3.31 8.90 -3.35
C TYR A 36 4.77 8.47 -3.17
N HIS A 37 5.02 7.33 -2.54
CA HIS A 37 6.38 6.96 -2.13
C HIS A 37 7.30 6.66 -3.32
N VAL A 38 6.96 5.68 -4.16
CA VAL A 38 7.77 5.24 -5.30
C VAL A 38 8.03 6.38 -6.30
N PRO A 39 7.05 7.19 -6.74
CA PRO A 39 7.30 8.29 -7.67
C PRO A 39 8.32 9.28 -7.12
N ARG A 40 8.24 9.63 -5.83
CA ARG A 40 9.18 10.56 -5.20
C ARG A 40 10.59 9.99 -5.12
N THR A 41 10.72 8.72 -4.77
CA THR A 41 12.02 8.03 -4.75
C THR A 41 12.63 8.01 -6.16
N ASN A 42 11.83 7.67 -7.19
CA ASN A 42 12.27 7.69 -8.58
C ASN A 42 12.70 9.09 -9.04
N MET A 43 11.96 10.14 -8.67
CA MET A 43 12.34 11.53 -9.00
C MET A 43 13.71 11.90 -8.41
N ARG A 44 13.94 11.53 -7.14
CA ARG A 44 15.24 11.74 -6.48
C ARG A 44 16.35 10.98 -7.20
N ASP A 45 16.14 9.70 -7.48
CA ASP A 45 17.16 8.85 -8.06
C ASP A 45 17.50 9.30 -9.48
N ASN A 46 16.51 9.72 -10.27
CA ASN A 46 16.70 10.33 -11.58
C ASN A 46 17.49 11.65 -11.52
N TYR A 47 17.25 12.47 -10.50
CA TYR A 47 18.00 13.71 -10.30
C TYR A 47 19.49 13.43 -10.06
N TYR A 48 19.80 12.51 -9.14
CA TYR A 48 21.20 12.19 -8.84
C TYR A 48 21.90 11.46 -9.99
N LYS A 49 21.19 10.60 -10.72
CA LYS A 49 21.71 9.99 -11.94
C LYS A 49 22.14 11.06 -12.95
N LYS A 50 21.27 12.04 -13.22
CA LYS A 50 21.60 13.15 -14.12
C LYS A 50 22.80 13.97 -13.63
N LEU A 51 22.91 14.21 -12.32
CA LEU A 51 24.03 14.96 -11.75
C LEU A 51 25.36 14.22 -11.92
N GLU A 52 25.37 12.90 -11.71
CA GLU A 52 26.57 12.08 -11.92
C GLU A 52 26.96 11.99 -13.40
N ASP A 53 26.00 11.87 -14.32
CA ASP A 53 26.26 11.90 -15.76
C ASP A 53 26.93 13.23 -16.17
N GLN A 54 26.47 14.36 -15.62
CA GLN A 54 27.07 15.68 -15.85
C GLN A 54 28.50 15.76 -15.29
N ARG A 55 28.73 15.22 -14.09
CA ARG A 55 30.07 15.17 -13.47
C ARG A 55 31.04 14.31 -14.27
N ALA A 56 30.57 13.19 -14.80
CA ALA A 56 31.37 12.31 -15.64
C ALA A 56 31.76 12.99 -16.96
N ALA A 57 30.80 13.65 -17.63
CA ALA A 57 31.05 14.40 -18.86
C ALA A 57 32.03 15.56 -18.68
N ALA A 58 32.02 16.23 -17.52
CA ALA A 58 32.95 17.31 -17.21
C ALA A 58 34.38 16.84 -16.87
N ARG A 59 34.58 15.54 -16.61
CA ARG A 59 35.88 14.95 -16.28
C ARG A 59 36.55 14.23 -17.46
N ALA A 60 35.82 14.00 -18.55
CA ALA A 60 36.31 13.42 -19.80
C ALA A 60 36.87 14.51 -20.72
#